data_AF-A0AAU4VEX2-F1
#
_entry.id   AF-A0AAU4VEX2-F1
#
_cell.length_a   1.000
_cell.length_b   1.000
_cell.length_c   1.000
_cell.angle_alpha   90.00
_cell.angle_beta   90.00
_cell.angle_gamma   90.00
#
_symmetry.space_group_name_H-M   'P 1'
#
loop_
_entity.id
_entity.type
_entity.pdbx_description
1 polymer ?
#
loop_
_entity_poly.entity_id
_entity_poly.type
_entity_poly.pdbx_seq_one_letter_code
_entity_poly.pdbx_strand_id
1 'polypeptide(L)'
;MPSVVKINALAVPAEQREVLEQRFASRAGAVAGSDGFEWFELLRPMEGPDQYPVYTRWRSEEDFLAWLEGPMKAAHQGDAGAGAVGGERPKPAASGSRVWSFEVVQQAAPKQA
;
A
#
# COMPACT_ATOMS: atom_id res chain seq x y z
N MET A 1 -13.76 -12.14 -13.95
CA MET A 1 -12.87 -11.06 -14.40
C MET A 1 -11.48 -11.34 -13.84
N PRO A 2 -10.38 -10.96 -14.52
CA PRO A 2 -9.04 -11.18 -13.99
C PRO A 2 -8.83 -10.37 -12.69
N SER A 3 -8.01 -10.89 -11.78
CA SER A 3 -7.53 -10.13 -10.63
C SER A 3 -6.84 -8.84 -11.11
N VAL A 4 -6.84 -7.80 -10.29
CA VAL A 4 -6.11 -6.55 -10.54
C VAL A 4 -4.96 -6.38 -9.56
N VAL A 5 -3.92 -5.70 -10.01
CA VAL A 5 -2.79 -5.29 -9.19
C VAL A 5 -2.73 -3.78 -9.13
N LYS A 6 -2.58 -3.25 -7.90
CA LYS A 6 -2.36 -1.84 -7.62
C LYS A 6 -1.03 -1.69 -6.92
N ILE A 7 -0.11 -0.98 -7.56
CA ILE A 7 1.19 -0.64 -7.00
C ILE A 7 1.19 0.85 -6.69
N ASN A 8 1.34 1.20 -5.41
CA ASN A 8 1.63 2.58 -5.04
C ASN A 8 3.16 2.73 -4.91
N ALA A 9 3.79 3.33 -5.92
CA ALA A 9 5.20 3.67 -5.90
C ALA A 9 5.41 4.94 -5.08
N LEU A 10 5.96 4.78 -3.88
CA LEU A 10 6.23 5.88 -2.96
C LEU A 10 7.65 6.40 -3.17
N ALA A 11 7.80 7.72 -3.36
CA ALA A 11 9.11 8.36 -3.30
C ALA A 11 9.49 8.55 -1.82
N VAL A 12 10.57 7.92 -1.35
CA VAL A 12 10.93 7.83 0.07
C VAL A 12 12.39 8.25 0.25
N PRO A 13 12.64 9.39 0.93
CA PRO A 13 13.99 9.80 1.32
C PRO A 13 14.71 8.71 2.12
N ALA A 14 16.03 8.61 1.99
CA ALA A 14 16.81 7.52 2.59
C ALA A 14 16.62 7.40 4.10
N GLU A 15 16.54 8.55 4.78
CA GLU A 15 16.34 8.68 6.22
C GLU A 15 14.93 8.27 6.69
N GLN A 16 13.95 8.19 5.79
CA GLN A 16 12.56 7.83 6.12
C GLN A 16 12.21 6.37 5.82
N ARG A 17 13.13 5.61 5.22
CA ARG A 17 12.89 4.22 4.79
C ARG A 17 12.51 3.30 5.95
N GLU A 18 13.30 3.33 7.03
CA GLU A 18 13.05 2.48 8.19
C GLU A 18 11.73 2.85 8.88
N VAL A 19 11.42 4.14 8.98
CA VAL A 19 10.16 4.64 9.52
C VAL A 19 8.97 4.16 8.67
N LEU A 20 9.09 4.19 7.34
CA LEU A 20 8.08 3.66 6.42
C LEU A 20 7.85 2.17 6.67
N GLU A 21 8.91 1.38 6.69
CA GLU A 21 8.83 -0.08 6.87
C GLU A 21 8.18 -0.45 8.20
N GLN A 22 8.56 0.21 9.30
CA GLN A 22 7.93 0.01 10.61
C GLN A 22 6.43 0.37 10.58
N ARG A 23 6.08 1.47 9.92
CA ARG A 23 4.68 1.94 9.76
C ARG A 23 3.81 1.01 8.91
N PHE A 24 4.39 0.29 7.96
CA PHE A 24 3.67 -0.70 7.15
C PHE A 24 3.64 -2.06 7.83
N ALA A 25 4.69 -2.47 8.54
CA ALA A 25 4.71 -3.69 9.34
C ALA A 25 3.59 -3.69 10.40
N SER A 26 3.35 -2.55 11.05
CA SER A 26 2.26 -2.40 12.02
C SER A 26 0.86 -2.42 11.40
N ARG A 27 0.75 -2.29 10.07
CA ARG A 27 -0.52 -2.17 9.33
C ARG A 27 -0.77 -3.31 8.33
N ALA A 28 0.19 -4.19 8.09
CA ALA A 28 0.07 -5.27 7.10
C ALA A 28 -1.17 -6.16 7.33
N GLY A 29 -1.60 -6.34 8.59
CA GLY A 29 -2.82 -7.07 8.91
C GLY A 29 -4.13 -6.34 8.61
N ALA A 30 -4.13 -5.00 8.47
CA ALA A 30 -5.34 -4.22 8.29
C ALA A 30 -5.96 -4.40 6.89
N VAL A 31 -5.13 -4.55 5.86
CA VAL A 31 -5.62 -4.78 4.49
C VAL A 31 -6.08 -6.24 4.30
N ALA A 32 -5.44 -7.18 4.99
CA ALA A 32 -5.66 -8.62 4.82
C ALA A 32 -7.09 -9.08 5.16
N GLY A 33 -7.82 -8.34 5.99
CA GLY A 33 -9.22 -8.65 6.33
C GLY A 33 -10.26 -8.10 5.35
N SER A 34 -9.85 -7.42 4.28
CA SER A 34 -10.78 -6.78 3.32
C SER A 34 -11.32 -7.81 2.34
N ASP A 35 -12.61 -7.72 1.98
CA ASP A 35 -13.16 -8.60 0.95
C ASP A 35 -12.47 -8.36 -0.39
N GLY A 36 -12.24 -9.46 -1.11
CA GLY A 36 -11.55 -9.46 -2.40
C GLY A 36 -10.04 -9.19 -2.32
N PHE A 37 -9.46 -8.99 -1.14
CA PHE A 37 -8.00 -8.90 -0.98
C PHE A 37 -7.34 -10.26 -1.25
N GLU A 38 -6.29 -10.27 -2.07
CA GLU A 38 -5.56 -11.49 -2.42
C GLU A 38 -4.12 -11.49 -1.90
N TRP A 39 -3.41 -10.35 -1.96
CA TRP A 39 -1.99 -10.30 -1.60
C TRP A 39 -1.50 -8.87 -1.29
N PHE A 40 -0.52 -8.74 -0.39
CA PHE A 40 0.17 -7.48 -0.07
C PHE A 40 1.67 -7.72 0.08
N GLU A 41 2.48 -6.82 -0.50
CA GLU A 41 3.91 -6.77 -0.25
C GLU A 41 4.38 -5.31 -0.17
N LEU A 42 5.27 -5.04 0.77
CA LEU A 42 6.11 -3.84 0.74
C LEU A 42 7.47 -4.24 0.17
N LEU A 43 7.83 -3.66 -0.98
CA LEU A 43 9.06 -4.02 -1.67
C LEU A 43 10.14 -2.97 -1.41
N ARG A 44 11.26 -3.38 -0.84
CA ARG A 44 12.45 -2.53 -0.72
C ARG A 44 13.21 -2.55 -2.06
N PRO A 45 13.36 -1.42 -2.77
CA PRO A 45 14.11 -1.38 -4.03
C PRO A 45 15.61 -1.65 -3.79
N MET A 46 16.22 -2.46 -4.66
CA MET A 46 17.67 -2.68 -4.70
C MET A 46 18.39 -1.69 -5.62
N GLU A 47 17.72 -1.29 -6.71
CA GLU A 47 18.15 -0.27 -7.66
C GLU A 47 17.10 0.85 -7.68
N GLY A 48 17.49 2.12 -7.84
CA GLY A 48 16.57 3.25 -7.72
C GLY A 48 15.93 3.33 -6.33
N PRO A 49 16.73 3.50 -5.26
CA PRO A 49 16.33 3.17 -3.90
C PRO A 49 15.33 4.17 -3.27
N ASP A 50 14.94 5.19 -4.01
CA ASP A 50 13.95 6.19 -3.64
C ASP A 50 12.52 5.76 -3.94
N GLN A 51 12.27 4.72 -4.75
CA GLN A 51 10.91 4.26 -5.06
C GLN A 51 10.56 2.97 -4.35
N TYR A 52 9.72 3.04 -3.31
CA TYR A 52 9.18 1.88 -2.58
C TYR A 52 7.84 1.45 -3.18
N PRO A 53 7.76 0.32 -3.90
CA PRO A 53 6.50 -0.22 -4.37
C PRO A 53 5.73 -0.86 -3.21
N VAL A 54 4.53 -0.33 -2.96
CA VAL A 54 3.53 -0.99 -2.14
C VAL A 54 2.62 -1.77 -3.07
N TYR A 55 2.80 -3.08 -3.12
CA TYR A 55 2.04 -3.99 -3.98
C TYR A 55 0.79 -4.46 -3.26
N THR A 56 -0.35 -4.37 -3.92
CA THR A 56 -1.60 -5.02 -3.50
C THR A 56 -2.25 -5.71 -4.69
N ARG A 57 -2.86 -6.87 -4.41
CA ARG A 57 -3.60 -7.64 -5.39
C ARG A 57 -5.01 -7.90 -4.91
N TRP A 58 -5.96 -7.79 -5.84
CA TRP A 58 -7.39 -7.84 -5.58
C TRP A 58 -8.10 -8.70 -6.61
N ARG A 59 -9.17 -9.37 -6.18
CA ARG A 59 -10.03 -10.22 -7.01
C ARG A 59 -10.71 -9.44 -8.15
N SER A 60 -11.00 -8.14 -7.95
CA SER A 60 -11.48 -7.24 -9.00
C SER A 60 -11.16 -5.77 -8.72
N GLU A 61 -11.38 -4.90 -9.71
CA GLU A 61 -11.27 -3.44 -9.55
C GLU A 61 -12.30 -2.91 -8.53
N GLU A 62 -13.51 -3.45 -8.55
CA GLU A 62 -14.59 -3.06 -7.65
C GLU A 62 -14.24 -3.36 -6.19
N ASP A 63 -13.63 -4.51 -5.91
CA ASP A 63 -13.16 -4.87 -4.56
C ASP A 63 -12.10 -3.87 -4.06
N PHE A 64 -11.16 -3.49 -4.93
CA PHE A 64 -10.16 -2.46 -4.62
C PHE A 64 -10.80 -1.09 -4.36
N LEU A 65 -11.74 -0.66 -5.20
CA LEU A 65 -12.41 0.64 -5.05
C LEU A 65 -13.25 0.67 -3.76
N ALA A 66 -13.96 -0.41 -3.43
CA ALA A 66 -14.69 -0.52 -2.18
C ALA A 66 -13.76 -0.40 -0.95
N TRP A 67 -12.59 -1.04 -1.01
CA TRP A 67 -11.57 -0.90 0.03
C TRP A 67 -11.00 0.53 0.11
N LEU A 68 -10.69 1.13 -1.05
CA LEU A 68 -10.17 2.49 -1.17
C LEU A 68 -11.14 3.51 -0.57
N GLU A 69 -12.44 3.35 -0.82
CA GLU A 69 -13.47 4.29 -0.40
C GLU A 69 -13.85 4.16 1.08
N GLY A 70 -13.60 3.00 1.70
CA GLY A 70 -13.91 2.71 3.11
C GLY A 70 -12.66 2.51 3.98
N PRO A 71 -12.20 1.27 4.20
CA PRO A 71 -11.09 0.95 5.10
C PRO A 71 -9.81 1.75 4.87
N MET A 72 -9.44 2.03 3.62
CA MET A 72 -8.24 2.83 3.32
C MET A 72 -8.40 4.28 3.78
N LYS A 73 -9.57 4.91 3.60
CA LYS A 73 -9.82 6.25 4.13
C LYS A 73 -9.74 6.26 5.66
N ALA A 74 -10.23 5.23 6.34
CA ALA A 74 -10.10 5.13 7.80
C ALA A 74 -8.64 4.96 8.24
N ALA A 75 -7.88 4.08 7.56
CA ALA A 75 -6.46 3.84 7.84
C ALA A 75 -5.60 5.09 7.60
N HIS A 76 -5.91 5.84 6.53
CA HIS A 76 -5.26 7.12 6.27
C HIS A 76 -5.82 8.26 7.10
N GLN A 77 -7.05 8.24 7.61
CA GLN A 77 -7.53 9.21 8.61
C GLN A 77 -6.91 8.99 9.99
N GLY A 78 -6.42 7.79 10.30
CA GLY A 78 -5.51 7.59 11.45
C GLY A 78 -4.18 8.35 11.32
N ASP A 79 -3.76 8.70 10.09
CA ASP A 79 -2.57 9.51 9.77
C ASP A 79 -2.91 10.93 9.22
N ALA A 80 -4.15 11.17 8.78
CA ALA A 80 -4.65 12.37 8.09
C ALA A 80 -5.88 13.02 8.79
N GLY A 81 -6.29 12.48 9.94
CA GLY A 81 -7.42 12.92 10.75
C GLY A 81 -6.96 13.47 12.10
N ALA A 82 -6.24 14.59 12.06
CA ALA A 82 -6.19 15.54 13.15
C ALA A 82 -6.34 16.96 12.56
N GLY A 83 -7.57 17.25 12.11
CA GLY A 83 -8.02 18.59 11.81
C GLY A 83 -8.78 19.18 12.99
N ALA A 84 -8.08 19.50 14.08
CA ALA A 84 -8.30 20.58 15.05
C ALA A 84 -7.51 20.28 16.34
N VAL A 85 -6.87 21.31 16.90
CA VAL A 85 -6.09 21.36 18.15
C VAL A 85 -4.58 21.00 18.05
N GLY A 86 -3.79 21.95 17.54
CA GLY A 86 -2.62 22.46 18.27
C GLY A 86 -1.35 21.61 18.47
N GLY A 87 -1.04 20.62 17.63
CA GLY A 87 0.25 19.89 17.69
C GLY A 87 0.87 19.68 16.31
N GLU A 88 2.20 19.85 16.19
CA GLU A 88 2.94 19.58 14.95
C GLU A 88 2.68 18.15 14.44
N ARG A 89 2.12 18.05 13.23
CA ARG A 89 1.81 16.75 12.60
C ARG A 89 3.11 16.03 12.24
N PRO A 90 3.23 14.72 12.48
CA PRO A 90 4.32 13.93 11.91
C PRO A 90 4.28 14.05 10.39
N LYS A 91 5.39 14.45 9.78
CA LYS A 91 5.49 14.50 8.32
C LYS A 91 5.29 13.09 7.73
N PRO A 92 4.66 12.98 6.54
CA PRO A 92 4.61 11.73 5.80
C PRO A 92 6.03 11.19 5.55
N ALA A 93 6.22 9.88 5.65
CA ALA A 93 7.51 9.24 5.37
C ALA A 93 7.87 9.30 3.87
N ALA A 94 6.86 9.34 2.99
CA ALA A 94 7.03 9.51 1.56
C ALA A 94 6.91 10.98 1.14
N SER A 95 7.77 11.43 0.22
CA SER A 95 7.74 12.76 -0.41
C SER A 95 6.84 12.82 -1.65
N GLY A 96 6.44 11.67 -2.19
CA GLY A 96 5.59 11.56 -3.37
C GLY A 96 4.98 10.17 -3.52
N SER A 97 3.97 10.04 -4.38
CA SER A 97 3.25 8.79 -4.62
C SER A 97 2.74 8.76 -6.07
N ARG A 98 2.85 7.60 -6.71
CA ARG A 98 2.27 7.33 -8.03
C ARG A 98 1.65 5.93 -8.04
N VAL A 99 0.41 5.84 -8.49
CA VAL A 99 -0.28 4.55 -8.63
C VAL A 99 -0.06 3.97 -10.03
N TRP A 100 0.31 2.70 -10.08
CA TRP A 100 0.34 1.88 -11.29
C TRP A 100 -0.75 0.82 -11.17
N SER A 101 -1.58 0.68 -12.20
CA SER A 101 -2.69 -0.27 -12.25
C SER A 101 -2.48 -1.29 -13.35
N PHE A 102 -2.71 -2.56 -13.05
CA PHE A 102 -2.52 -3.67 -13.98
C PHE A 102 -3.67 -4.68 -13.85
N GLU A 103 -4.02 -5.31 -14.97
CA GLU A 103 -4.78 -6.55 -14.97
C GLU A 103 -3.80 -7.74 -14.92
N VAL A 104 -4.12 -8.75 -14.13
CA VAL A 104 -3.34 -9.99 -14.09
C VAL A 104 -3.76 -10.88 -15.27
N VAL A 105 -3.03 -10.79 -16.37
CA VAL A 105 -3.28 -11.60 -17.58
C VAL A 105 -2.82 -13.05 -17.40
N GLN A 106 -1.72 -13.27 -16.68
CA GLN A 106 -1.16 -14.59 -16.43
C GLN A 106 -0.47 -14.64 -15.06
N GLN A 107 -0.55 -15.79 -14.40
CA GLN A 107 0.12 -16.06 -13.11
C GLN A 107 0.44 -17.55 -12.98
N ALA A 108 1.43 -17.87 -12.16
CA ALA A 108 1.76 -19.25 -11.77
C ALA A 108 2.17 -19.28 -10.29
N ALA A 109 1.58 -20.19 -9.53
CA ALA A 109 2.00 -20.44 -8.15
C ALA A 109 3.19 -21.42 -8.12
N PRO A 110 4.01 -21.42 -7.06
CA PRO A 110 5.03 -22.45 -6.85
C PRO A 110 4.41 -23.85 -6.90
N LYS A 111 5.13 -24.82 -7.48
CA LYS A 111 4.73 -26.23 -7.36
C LYS A 111 4.85 -26.63 -5.88
N GLN A 112 3.77 -27.13 -5.29
CA GLN A 112 3.86 -27.77 -3.98
C GLN A 112 4.79 -28.98 -4.13
N ALA A 113 5.79 -29.07 -3.25
CA ALA A 113 6.76 -30.15 -3.22
C ALA A 113 6.12 -31.46 -2.73
#